data_AF-A0A0P7UEC9-F1
#
_entry.id   AF-A0A0P7UEC9-F1
#
_cell.length_a   1.000
_cell.length_b   1.000
_cell.length_c   1.000
_cell.angle_alpha   90.00
_cell.angle_beta   90.00
_cell.angle_gamma   90.00
#
_symmetry.space_group_name_H-M   'P 1'
#
loop_
_entity.id
_entity.type
_entity.pdbx_description
1 polymer ?
#
loop_
_entity_poly.entity_id
_entity_poly.type
_entity_poly.pdbx_seq_one_letter_code
_entity_poly.pdbx_strand_id
1 'polypeptide(L)'
;MKTQELDQKPDQADEMVRRGLPFLQLRAAPELLKISQFGASGFAERCNLLRFALQRDAGAADAHAVSCVSFVSLPRRARRLCALVPMETTEGSNGDPARDEDEALWENVESNRYILSRYINPNKLTPYLRQCKVIDEQDEDEVLHSYMLQSRVNRAGRLLDILHTKGQRGYVVFLESLEFYYPDLYKLVTGKEPTRRFSTIVVEEGHEGLTQFLMNEVIKLQQQAKAKDVQRVDILGKHRTLEDEHRKLRLANQELLAFQERYNKMKEERNHINDELSKVKDDNYNLAMRLAQLSEEKNMAVMRSRDLQLEIDQLKHNLNKVEEECKMERKQSLKLKNDIENRPRKEQIIELERENEVLKMKVQELQSIIQPGKQGLPDSEKAIVDILEHDRMEALEDRQDLVNKLYNLREEVRQTEELRDK
;
A
#
# COMPACT_ATOMS: atom_id res chain seq x y z
N MET A 1 37.80 -60.39 -23.82
CA MET A 1 37.52 -60.04 -25.23
C MET A 1 37.20 -58.55 -25.30
N LYS A 2 37.86 -57.86 -26.25
CA LYS A 2 37.72 -56.46 -26.69
C LYS A 2 38.33 -55.35 -25.82
N THR A 3 39.55 -55.04 -26.22
CA THR A 3 40.30 -53.77 -26.19
C THR A 3 39.74 -52.73 -27.18
N GLN A 4 39.91 -51.43 -26.84
CA GLN A 4 40.06 -50.20 -27.66
C GLN A 4 39.88 -49.02 -26.67
N GLU A 5 40.86 -48.24 -26.20
CA GLU A 5 42.00 -47.49 -26.76
C GLU A 5 41.63 -46.15 -27.48
N LEU A 6 42.18 -45.04 -26.93
CA LEU A 6 42.31 -43.65 -27.42
C LEU A 6 41.04 -42.77 -27.45
N ASP A 7 41.03 -41.49 -27.05
CA ASP A 7 42.09 -40.47 -27.12
C ASP A 7 41.83 -39.28 -26.14
N GLN A 8 42.91 -38.63 -25.69
CA GLN A 8 42.91 -37.41 -24.87
C GLN A 8 42.85 -36.16 -25.76
N LYS A 9 42.04 -35.13 -25.40
CA LYS A 9 42.37 -33.68 -25.50
C LYS A 9 41.22 -32.76 -25.00
N PRO A 10 41.49 -31.48 -24.65
CA PRO A 10 41.32 -30.98 -23.28
C PRO A 10 40.32 -29.81 -23.13
N ASP A 11 40.01 -29.50 -21.86
CA ASP A 11 39.63 -28.19 -21.29
C ASP A 11 38.90 -27.17 -22.18
N GLN A 12 37.57 -27.27 -22.22
CA GLN A 12 36.68 -26.14 -22.53
C GLN A 12 36.30 -25.31 -21.29
N ALA A 13 36.73 -25.72 -20.09
CA ALA A 13 36.43 -25.00 -18.85
C ALA A 13 37.33 -23.77 -18.63
N ASP A 14 38.52 -23.73 -19.23
CA ASP A 14 39.52 -22.67 -19.00
C ASP A 14 39.45 -21.50 -20.01
N GLU A 15 38.68 -21.60 -21.09
CA GLU A 15 38.54 -20.51 -22.07
C GLU A 15 37.46 -19.48 -21.68
N MET A 16 36.52 -19.83 -20.78
CA MET A 16 35.51 -18.89 -20.29
C MET A 16 36.03 -17.93 -19.20
N VAL A 17 37.21 -18.19 -18.62
CA VAL A 17 37.80 -17.33 -17.58
C VAL A 17 38.68 -16.22 -18.17
N ARG A 18 39.14 -16.33 -19.43
CA ARG A 18 39.97 -15.30 -20.09
C ARG A 18 39.20 -14.26 -20.90
N ARG A 19 37.94 -14.52 -21.26
CA ARG A 19 37.09 -13.50 -21.91
C ARG A 19 36.34 -12.74 -20.84
N GLY A 20 37.01 -11.73 -20.28
CA GLY A 20 36.40 -10.77 -19.38
C GLY A 20 35.07 -10.27 -19.92
N LEU A 21 33.99 -10.65 -19.23
CA LEU A 21 32.69 -10.04 -19.46
C LEU A 21 32.78 -8.60 -18.94
N PRO A 22 32.52 -7.60 -19.78
CA PRO A 22 32.64 -6.21 -19.40
C PRO A 22 31.63 -5.92 -18.30
N PHE A 23 32.10 -5.20 -17.28
CA PHE A 23 31.28 -4.39 -16.38
C PHE A 23 30.19 -3.70 -17.20
N LEU A 24 28.96 -4.23 -17.17
CA LEU A 24 27.80 -3.47 -17.59
C LEU A 24 27.56 -2.43 -16.50
N GLN A 25 28.14 -1.25 -16.74
CA GLN A 25 27.72 0.00 -16.13
C GLN A 25 26.19 0.00 -16.06
N LEU A 26 25.65 0.04 -14.83
CA LEU A 26 24.28 0.49 -14.59
C LEU A 26 24.20 1.96 -15.05
N ARG A 27 24.01 2.16 -16.34
CA ARG A 27 23.47 3.41 -16.87
C ARG A 27 21.98 3.36 -16.59
N ALA A 28 21.58 4.02 -15.51
CA ALA A 28 20.18 4.24 -15.17
C ALA A 28 19.44 4.76 -16.42
N ALA A 29 18.53 3.95 -16.96
CA ALA A 29 17.59 4.39 -17.98
C ALA A 29 16.58 5.37 -17.32
N PRO A 30 16.37 6.59 -17.83
CA PRO A 30 15.44 7.55 -17.23
C PRO A 30 13.96 7.22 -17.43
N GLU A 31 13.64 6.09 -18.08
CA GLU A 31 12.27 5.76 -18.50
C GLU A 31 11.42 5.09 -17.39
N LEU A 32 12.04 4.50 -16.35
CA LEU A 32 11.30 3.85 -15.26
C LEU A 32 10.85 4.79 -14.13
N LEU A 33 11.30 6.06 -14.13
CA LEU A 33 10.84 7.07 -13.17
C LEU A 33 9.54 7.77 -13.58
N LYS A 34 9.13 7.70 -14.86
CA LYS A 34 7.87 8.31 -15.34
C LYS A 34 6.61 7.53 -14.96
N ILE A 35 6.71 6.23 -14.67
CA ILE A 35 5.55 5.40 -14.31
C ILE A 35 5.17 5.60 -12.83
N SER A 36 6.13 5.98 -11.97
CA SER A 36 5.85 6.28 -10.56
C SER A 36 5.16 7.63 -10.33
N GLN A 37 5.32 8.59 -11.25
CA GLN A 37 4.74 9.94 -11.12
C GLN A 37 3.31 10.07 -11.67
N PHE A 38 2.87 9.19 -12.57
CA PHE A 38 1.49 9.20 -13.10
C PHE A 38 0.48 8.38 -12.27
N GLY A 39 0.95 7.55 -11.34
CA GLY A 39 0.09 6.69 -10.51
C GLY A 39 -0.52 7.38 -9.29
N ALA A 40 0.17 8.38 -8.71
CA ALA A 40 -0.26 9.00 -7.45
C ALA A 40 -1.18 10.22 -7.65
N SER A 41 -0.96 11.04 -8.68
CA SER A 41 -1.75 12.25 -8.95
C SER A 41 -3.15 11.93 -9.48
N GLY A 42 -3.28 10.92 -10.35
CA GLY A 42 -4.58 10.51 -10.90
C GLY A 42 -5.46 9.71 -9.94
N PHE A 43 -4.90 9.14 -8.87
CA PHE A 43 -5.67 8.39 -7.87
C PHE A 43 -6.37 9.33 -6.88
N ALA A 44 -5.72 10.43 -6.50
CA ALA A 44 -6.31 11.45 -5.63
C ALA A 44 -7.48 12.19 -6.32
N GLU A 45 -7.35 12.54 -7.60
CA GLU A 45 -8.44 13.19 -8.35
C GLU A 45 -9.60 12.25 -8.65
N ARG A 46 -9.35 10.97 -8.98
CA ARG A 46 -10.43 9.99 -9.24
C ARG A 46 -11.13 9.52 -7.96
N CYS A 47 -10.43 9.42 -6.84
CA CYS A 47 -11.07 9.17 -5.54
C CYS A 47 -11.88 10.38 -5.06
N ASN A 48 -11.44 11.61 -5.34
CA ASN A 48 -12.25 12.80 -5.05
C ASN A 48 -13.47 12.92 -5.98
N LEU A 49 -13.37 12.51 -7.25
CA LEU A 49 -14.53 12.43 -8.16
C LEU A 49 -15.52 11.33 -7.76
N LEU A 50 -15.06 10.15 -7.31
CA LEU A 50 -15.96 9.13 -6.75
C LEU A 50 -16.59 9.56 -5.42
N ARG A 51 -15.86 10.31 -4.58
CA ARG A 51 -16.39 10.88 -3.34
C ARG A 51 -17.40 11.99 -3.61
N PHE A 52 -17.18 12.83 -4.62
CA PHE A 52 -18.15 13.83 -5.07
C PHE A 52 -19.36 13.20 -5.77
N ALA A 53 -19.20 12.09 -6.50
CA ALA A 53 -20.31 11.36 -7.13
C ALA A 53 -21.18 10.64 -6.10
N LEU A 54 -20.58 9.98 -5.10
CA LEU A 54 -21.31 9.35 -3.99
C LEU A 54 -21.97 10.36 -3.04
N GLN A 55 -21.45 11.59 -2.94
CA GLN A 55 -22.10 12.68 -2.21
C GLN A 55 -23.27 13.31 -3.00
N ARG A 56 -23.27 13.20 -4.34
CA ARG A 56 -24.33 13.74 -5.21
C ARG A 56 -25.54 12.81 -5.31
N ASP A 57 -25.34 11.50 -5.25
CA ASP A 57 -26.43 10.51 -5.24
C ASP A 57 -27.13 10.36 -3.87
N ALA A 58 -26.53 10.87 -2.78
CA ALA A 58 -27.17 10.96 -1.47
C ALA A 58 -28.02 12.24 -1.28
N GLY A 59 -28.02 13.16 -2.27
CA GLY A 59 -28.67 14.48 -2.19
C GLY A 59 -29.88 14.68 -3.11
N ALA A 60 -30.36 13.64 -3.79
CA ALA A 60 -31.43 13.75 -4.79
C ALA A 60 -32.56 12.72 -4.64
N ALA A 61 -32.79 12.22 -3.42
CA ALA A 61 -33.96 11.41 -3.07
C ALA A 61 -34.59 11.97 -1.78
N ASP A 62 -35.43 13.00 -1.94
CA ASP A 62 -36.67 13.21 -1.17
C ASP A 62 -37.17 14.66 -1.32
N ALA A 63 -37.89 14.91 -2.42
CA ALA A 63 -38.84 16.01 -2.50
C ALA A 63 -39.90 15.63 -3.54
N HIS A 64 -40.81 14.72 -3.16
CA HIS A 64 -42.19 14.60 -3.63
C HIS A 64 -42.67 13.14 -3.47
N ALA A 65 -43.18 12.80 -2.29
CA ALA A 65 -44.44 12.07 -2.14
C ALA A 65 -44.80 11.88 -0.65
N VAL A 66 -46.10 11.93 -0.38
CA VAL A 66 -46.80 11.40 0.81
C VAL A 66 -46.79 12.25 2.08
N SER A 67 -47.54 13.36 2.05
CA SER A 67 -48.29 13.78 3.25
C SER A 67 -49.61 13.03 3.29
N CYS A 68 -49.58 11.81 3.87
CA CYS A 68 -50.73 11.05 4.37
C CYS A 68 -50.18 9.75 4.98
N VAL A 69 -50.15 9.61 6.30
CA VAL A 69 -51.15 8.97 7.18
C VAL A 69 -50.46 8.72 8.55
N SER A 70 -51.23 8.90 9.63
CA SER A 70 -51.06 8.28 10.95
C SER A 70 -50.23 9.04 11.98
N PHE A 71 -50.89 9.90 12.76
CA PHE A 71 -50.53 10.09 14.17
C PHE A 71 -51.73 9.75 15.04
N VAL A 72 -51.82 8.47 15.40
CA VAL A 72 -52.52 8.01 16.60
C VAL A 72 -51.46 7.88 17.67
N SER A 73 -51.48 8.80 18.64
CA SER A 73 -51.19 8.56 20.07
C SER A 73 -50.82 9.87 20.76
N LEU A 74 -51.74 10.35 21.61
CA LEU A 74 -51.47 11.29 22.69
C LEU A 74 -50.39 10.77 23.64
N PRO A 75 -49.68 11.68 24.32
CA PRO A 75 -49.68 11.63 25.78
C PRO A 75 -50.12 12.94 26.44
N ARG A 76 -50.75 12.78 27.60
CA ARG A 76 -51.27 13.82 28.52
C ARG A 76 -50.15 14.61 29.23
N ARG A 77 -50.20 15.95 29.13
CA ARG A 77 -49.77 17.01 30.10
C ARG A 77 -49.53 18.28 29.25
N ALA A 78 -50.16 19.43 29.47
CA ALA A 78 -50.30 20.15 30.72
C ALA A 78 -51.60 20.97 30.79
N ARG A 79 -52.15 21.06 32.00
CA ARG A 79 -53.20 21.98 32.46
C ARG A 79 -52.51 23.18 33.14
N ARG A 80 -53.18 24.34 33.13
CA ARG A 80 -52.86 25.65 33.75
C ARG A 80 -51.90 26.50 32.88
N LEU A 81 -52.10 27.78 32.59
CA LEU A 81 -52.94 28.87 33.10
C LEU A 81 -53.67 29.50 31.88
N CYS A 82 -54.90 30.01 31.95
CA CYS A 82 -55.28 31.23 32.62
C CYS A 82 -56.74 31.14 33.07
N ALA A 83 -56.96 31.44 34.34
CA ALA A 83 -58.25 31.84 34.87
C ALA A 83 -58.01 33.04 35.78
N LEU A 84 -59.06 33.86 35.89
CA LEU A 84 -59.30 35.00 36.78
C LEU A 84 -58.88 36.38 36.25
N VAL A 85 -59.74 37.42 36.18
CA VAL A 85 -61.16 37.67 36.61
C VAL A 85 -61.44 39.20 36.34
N PRO A 86 -62.60 39.87 36.61
CA PRO A 86 -64.04 39.68 36.29
C PRO A 86 -64.83 41.00 35.99
N MET A 87 -66.18 40.89 35.97
CA MET A 87 -67.25 41.89 36.27
C MET A 87 -67.46 43.03 35.26
N GLU A 88 -68.65 43.52 34.92
CA GLU A 88 -70.09 43.34 35.23
C GLU A 88 -70.79 44.15 34.08
N THR A 89 -71.98 43.85 33.55
CA THR A 89 -73.32 44.04 34.15
C THR A 89 -74.37 43.47 33.17
N THR A 90 -75.40 42.83 33.75
CA THR A 90 -76.81 42.79 33.32
C THR A 90 -77.22 43.47 32.00
N GLU A 91 -77.95 42.73 31.16
CA GLU A 91 -79.38 43.00 30.89
C GLU A 91 -79.97 41.87 30.02
N GLY A 92 -81.07 41.29 30.48
CA GLY A 92 -81.89 40.39 29.68
C GLY A 92 -82.71 41.19 28.68
N SER A 93 -82.77 40.73 27.44
CA SER A 93 -83.75 41.20 26.46
C SER A 93 -84.02 40.10 25.44
N ASN A 94 -85.19 39.47 25.60
CA ASN A 94 -86.04 38.85 24.59
C ASN A 94 -85.34 38.25 23.36
N GLY A 95 -85.11 36.94 23.39
CA GLY A 95 -84.79 36.14 22.21
C GLY A 95 -85.96 36.16 21.22
N ASP A 96 -85.65 36.48 19.98
CA ASP A 96 -86.55 36.39 18.84
C ASP A 96 -86.71 34.90 18.48
N PRO A 97 -87.90 34.28 18.60
CA PRO A 97 -88.08 32.84 18.42
C PRO A 97 -87.67 32.35 17.01
N ALA A 98 -87.61 33.25 16.02
CA ALA A 98 -87.13 32.93 14.67
C ALA A 98 -85.61 32.66 14.61
N ARG A 99 -84.81 33.24 15.53
CA ARG A 99 -83.36 32.98 15.58
C ARG A 99 -83.03 31.64 16.22
N ASP A 100 -83.82 31.25 17.22
CA ASP A 100 -83.65 29.97 17.92
C ASP A 100 -83.98 28.77 17.00
N GLU A 101 -84.95 28.93 16.07
CA GLU A 101 -85.28 27.92 15.05
C GLU A 101 -84.18 27.78 13.98
N ASP A 102 -83.58 28.88 13.54
CA ASP A 102 -82.49 28.89 12.56
C ASP A 102 -81.21 28.28 13.12
N GLU A 103 -80.89 28.55 14.39
CA GLU A 103 -79.72 28.00 15.07
C GLU A 103 -79.86 26.48 15.30
N ALA A 104 -81.09 26.00 15.54
CA ALA A 104 -81.38 24.57 15.64
C ALA A 104 -81.21 23.81 14.30
N LEU A 105 -81.48 24.46 13.15
CA LEU A 105 -81.30 23.83 11.83
C LEU A 105 -79.82 23.60 11.49
N TRP A 106 -78.97 24.56 11.86
CA TRP A 106 -77.53 24.51 11.59
C TRP A 106 -76.77 23.57 12.53
N GLU A 107 -77.33 23.17 13.67
CA GLU A 107 -76.70 22.25 14.63
C GLU A 107 -76.21 20.95 13.97
N ASN A 108 -76.99 20.38 13.04
CA ASN A 108 -76.62 19.16 12.31
C ASN A 108 -75.45 19.35 11.33
N VAL A 109 -75.29 20.57 10.80
CA VAL A 109 -74.17 20.93 9.93
C VAL A 109 -72.93 21.18 10.78
N GLU A 110 -73.10 21.85 11.92
CA GLU A 110 -72.03 22.17 12.85
C GLU A 110 -71.46 20.91 13.52
N SER A 111 -72.32 19.96 13.90
CA SER A 111 -71.91 18.66 14.46
C SER A 111 -71.06 17.84 13.47
N ASN A 112 -71.26 18.03 12.17
CA ASN A 112 -70.53 17.36 11.09
C ASN A 112 -69.46 18.25 10.44
N ARG A 113 -69.22 19.44 10.98
CA ARG A 113 -68.40 20.50 10.34
C ARG A 113 -67.02 20.02 9.92
N TYR A 114 -66.32 19.28 10.78
CA TYR A 114 -65.00 18.77 10.47
C TYR A 114 -64.99 17.91 9.19
N ILE A 115 -65.96 17.02 9.06
CA ILE A 115 -66.08 16.11 7.91
C ILE A 115 -66.45 16.93 6.67
N LEU A 116 -67.42 17.83 6.79
CA LEU A 116 -67.83 18.70 5.69
C LEU A 116 -66.67 19.56 5.19
N SER A 117 -65.97 20.28 6.07
CA SER A 117 -64.81 21.08 5.70
C SER A 117 -63.69 20.23 5.07
N ARG A 118 -63.49 18.99 5.52
CA ARG A 118 -62.45 18.11 4.99
C ARG A 118 -62.74 17.63 3.57
N TYR A 119 -63.99 17.29 3.26
CA TYR A 119 -64.33 16.61 2.01
C TYR A 119 -64.94 17.52 0.95
N ILE A 120 -65.56 18.63 1.34
CA ILE A 120 -66.11 19.61 0.40
C ILE A 120 -64.98 20.29 -0.39
N ASN A 121 -65.20 20.45 -1.69
CA ASN A 121 -64.45 21.37 -2.54
C ASN A 121 -65.33 22.60 -2.83
N PRO A 122 -65.01 23.77 -2.27
CA PRO A 122 -65.81 24.99 -2.44
C PRO A 122 -66.04 25.37 -3.89
N ASN A 123 -65.06 25.16 -4.79
CA ASN A 123 -65.18 25.46 -6.23
C ASN A 123 -66.32 24.68 -6.92
N LYS A 124 -66.74 23.55 -6.36
CA LYS A 124 -67.91 22.83 -6.87
C LYS A 124 -69.23 23.42 -6.40
N LEU A 125 -69.28 23.98 -5.19
CA LEU A 125 -70.53 24.45 -4.57
C LEU A 125 -70.82 25.92 -4.87
N THR A 126 -69.79 26.78 -4.89
CA THR A 126 -69.97 28.23 -5.06
C THR A 126 -70.75 28.63 -6.31
N PRO A 127 -70.61 27.99 -7.49
CA PRO A 127 -71.40 28.38 -8.66
C PRO A 127 -72.90 28.15 -8.49
N TYR A 128 -73.28 27.05 -7.83
CA TYR A 128 -74.69 26.72 -7.55
C TYR A 128 -75.27 27.64 -6.48
N LEU A 129 -74.51 27.89 -5.40
CA LEU A 129 -74.92 28.80 -4.32
C LEU A 129 -75.12 30.23 -4.82
N ARG A 130 -74.26 30.69 -5.75
CA ARG A 130 -74.38 31.98 -6.42
C ARG A 130 -75.58 32.04 -7.35
N GLN A 131 -75.83 30.98 -8.12
CA GLN A 131 -77.03 30.89 -8.98
C GLN A 131 -78.34 30.94 -8.18
N CYS A 132 -78.34 30.44 -6.94
CA CYS A 132 -79.49 30.53 -6.03
C CYS A 132 -79.55 31.85 -5.22
N LYS A 133 -78.65 32.80 -5.52
CA LYS A 133 -78.54 34.13 -4.88
C LYS A 133 -78.36 34.08 -3.35
N VAL A 134 -77.70 33.04 -2.84
CA VAL A 134 -77.37 32.91 -1.40
C VAL A 134 -76.01 33.53 -1.07
N ILE A 135 -75.08 33.42 -2.00
CA ILE A 135 -73.77 34.08 -1.94
C ILE A 135 -73.61 34.96 -3.18
N ASP A 136 -72.81 36.02 -3.06
CA ASP A 136 -72.48 36.90 -4.18
C ASP A 136 -71.09 36.57 -4.77
N GLU A 137 -70.67 37.33 -5.79
CA GLU A 137 -69.35 37.16 -6.43
C GLU A 137 -68.21 37.45 -5.45
N GLN A 138 -68.41 38.39 -4.51
CA GLN A 138 -67.43 38.75 -3.49
C GLN A 138 -67.21 37.62 -2.48
N ASP A 139 -68.30 37.00 -2.00
CA ASP A 139 -68.28 35.83 -1.13
C ASP A 139 -67.54 34.65 -1.81
N GLU A 140 -67.77 34.44 -3.10
CA GLU A 140 -67.09 33.38 -3.87
C GLU A 140 -65.59 33.65 -4.04
N ASP A 141 -65.20 34.88 -4.40
CA ASP A 141 -63.80 35.25 -4.54
C ASP A 141 -63.06 35.18 -3.20
N GLU A 142 -63.71 35.56 -2.10
CA GLU A 142 -63.14 35.40 -0.76
C GLU A 142 -62.84 33.93 -0.45
N VAL A 143 -63.73 33.01 -0.82
CA VAL A 143 -63.55 31.58 -0.56
C VAL A 143 -62.53 30.93 -1.49
N LEU A 144 -62.50 31.29 -2.78
CA LEU A 144 -61.68 30.62 -3.79
C LEU A 144 -60.29 31.23 -3.96
N HIS A 145 -60.18 32.55 -3.86
CA HIS A 145 -58.99 33.31 -4.25
C HIS A 145 -58.29 33.99 -3.08
N SER A 146 -58.83 33.92 -1.85
CA SER A 146 -58.13 34.46 -0.68
C SER A 146 -56.82 33.72 -0.38
N TYR A 147 -55.73 34.48 -0.32
CA TYR A 147 -54.40 34.01 0.05
C TYR A 147 -54.29 33.61 1.53
N MET A 148 -55.24 34.05 2.36
CA MET A 148 -55.33 33.67 3.78
C MET A 148 -55.81 32.22 3.97
N LEU A 149 -56.47 31.65 2.96
CA LEU A 149 -57.03 30.30 3.01
C LEU A 149 -56.13 29.36 2.19
N GLN A 150 -55.01 28.95 2.77
CA GLN A 150 -54.00 28.10 2.12
C GLN A 150 -54.47 26.66 1.89
N SER A 151 -55.27 26.12 2.82
CA SER A 151 -55.79 24.75 2.75
C SER A 151 -57.23 24.71 2.24
N ARG A 152 -57.56 23.69 1.45
CA ARG A 152 -58.94 23.39 1.01
C ARG A 152 -59.91 23.29 2.19
N VAL A 153 -59.43 22.76 3.32
CA VAL A 153 -60.25 22.59 4.54
C VAL A 153 -60.65 23.95 5.11
N ASN A 154 -59.73 24.91 5.14
CA ASN A 154 -60.00 26.26 5.63
C ASN A 154 -60.93 27.03 4.68
N ARG A 155 -60.80 26.81 3.36
CA ARG A 155 -61.73 27.38 2.36
C ARG A 155 -63.16 26.87 2.55
N ALA A 156 -63.31 25.55 2.75
CA ALA A 156 -64.62 24.97 3.02
C ALA A 156 -65.17 25.39 4.39
N GLY A 157 -64.32 25.52 5.42
CA GLY A 157 -64.70 26.11 6.70
C GLY A 157 -65.23 27.54 6.56
N ARG A 158 -64.51 28.38 5.80
CA ARG A 158 -64.94 29.76 5.53
C ARG A 158 -66.25 29.83 4.75
N LEU A 159 -66.46 28.96 3.77
CA LEU A 159 -67.73 28.85 3.05
C LEU A 159 -68.89 28.53 3.99
N LEU A 160 -68.69 27.61 4.94
CA LEU A 160 -69.70 27.27 5.94
C LEU A 160 -69.99 28.47 6.86
N ASP A 161 -68.97 29.24 7.27
CA ASP A 161 -69.16 30.47 8.05
C ASP A 161 -70.03 31.48 7.31
N ILE A 162 -69.74 31.71 6.02
CA ILE A 162 -70.53 32.62 5.19
C ILE A 162 -71.98 32.14 5.10
N LEU A 163 -72.20 30.85 4.80
CA LEU A 163 -73.55 30.29 4.67
C LEU A 163 -74.35 30.32 5.98
N HIS A 164 -73.69 30.17 7.12
CA HIS A 164 -74.31 30.30 8.44
C HIS A 164 -74.90 31.70 8.64
N THR A 165 -74.25 32.76 8.12
CA THR A 165 -74.80 34.13 8.19
C THR A 165 -76.04 34.37 7.33
N LYS A 166 -76.38 33.44 6.41
CA LYS A 166 -77.51 33.57 5.49
C LYS A 166 -78.81 32.90 6.01
N GLY A 167 -78.82 32.41 7.26
CA GLY A 167 -79.99 31.87 7.96
C GLY A 167 -80.60 30.62 7.31
N GLN A 168 -81.90 30.41 7.48
CA GLN A 168 -82.65 29.27 6.91
C GLN A 168 -82.43 29.08 5.40
N ARG A 169 -82.41 30.18 4.65
CA ARG A 169 -82.22 30.14 3.19
C ARG A 169 -80.85 29.57 2.83
N GLY A 170 -79.80 29.98 3.54
CA GLY A 170 -78.45 29.44 3.38
C GLY A 170 -78.40 27.93 3.60
N TYR A 171 -79.09 27.46 4.65
CA TYR A 171 -79.17 26.05 5.00
C TYR A 171 -79.83 25.19 3.91
N VAL A 172 -81.01 25.62 3.41
CA VAL A 172 -81.76 24.86 2.40
C VAL A 172 -80.95 24.72 1.11
N VAL A 173 -80.39 25.82 0.60
CA VAL A 173 -79.61 25.80 -0.64
C VAL A 173 -78.29 25.07 -0.46
N PHE A 174 -77.66 25.16 0.72
CA PHE A 174 -76.49 24.37 1.03
C PHE A 174 -76.80 22.87 0.98
N LEU A 175 -77.91 22.43 1.56
CA LEU A 175 -78.33 21.03 1.49
C LEU A 175 -78.66 20.57 0.06
N GLU A 176 -79.35 21.39 -0.75
CA GLU A 176 -79.57 21.07 -2.18
C GLU A 176 -78.22 20.95 -2.94
N SER A 177 -77.25 21.82 -2.63
CA SER A 177 -75.91 21.77 -3.23
C SER A 177 -75.12 20.51 -2.82
N LEU A 178 -75.24 20.09 -1.55
CA LEU A 178 -74.66 18.85 -1.05
C LEU A 178 -75.32 17.64 -1.70
N GLU A 179 -76.63 17.65 -1.82
CA GLU A 179 -77.40 16.57 -2.45
C GLU A 179 -76.96 16.32 -3.90
N PHE A 180 -76.63 17.40 -4.62
CA PHE A 180 -76.19 17.31 -6.00
C PHE A 180 -74.73 16.87 -6.14
N TYR A 181 -73.79 17.51 -5.42
CA TYR A 181 -72.36 17.28 -5.61
C TYR A 181 -71.73 16.23 -4.68
N TYR A 182 -72.32 16.01 -3.50
CA TYR A 182 -71.79 15.14 -2.45
C TYR A 182 -72.92 14.32 -1.77
N PRO A 183 -73.49 13.32 -2.47
CA PRO A 183 -74.62 12.53 -1.98
C PRO A 183 -74.35 11.89 -0.60
N ASP A 184 -73.12 11.43 -0.37
CA ASP A 184 -72.70 10.81 0.89
C ASP A 184 -72.65 11.81 2.06
N LEU A 185 -72.26 13.05 1.79
CA LEU A 185 -72.22 14.11 2.81
C LEU A 185 -73.64 14.62 3.13
N TYR A 186 -74.52 14.67 2.13
CA TYR A 186 -75.94 14.97 2.36
C TYR A 186 -76.59 13.93 3.28
N LYS A 187 -76.36 12.64 3.00
CA LYS A 187 -76.87 11.53 3.82
C LYS A 187 -76.31 11.57 5.24
N LEU A 188 -75.05 11.96 5.40
CA LEU A 188 -74.42 12.12 6.71
C LEU A 188 -75.08 13.22 7.56
N VAL A 189 -75.40 14.37 6.96
CA VAL A 189 -75.96 15.53 7.68
C VAL A 189 -77.45 15.37 7.96
N THR A 190 -78.21 14.80 7.01
CA THR A 190 -79.68 14.75 7.09
C THR A 190 -80.25 13.39 7.47
N GLY A 191 -79.46 12.32 7.36
CA GLY A 191 -79.91 10.93 7.52
C GLY A 191 -80.85 10.43 6.41
N LYS A 192 -81.13 11.25 5.39
CA LYS A 192 -82.08 10.96 4.31
C LYS A 192 -81.36 10.59 3.02
N GLU A 193 -82.07 9.87 2.14
CA GLU A 193 -81.57 9.55 0.81
C GLU A 193 -81.64 10.78 -0.12
N PRO A 194 -80.57 11.07 -0.89
CA PRO A 194 -80.54 12.12 -1.90
C PRO A 194 -81.61 11.91 -2.99
N THR A 195 -82.57 12.81 -3.04
CA THR A 195 -83.64 12.91 -4.05
C THR A 195 -83.24 13.79 -5.25
N ARG A 196 -82.16 14.59 -5.12
CA ARG A 196 -81.59 15.51 -6.14
C ARG A 196 -82.62 16.52 -6.64
N ARG A 197 -83.21 17.28 -5.72
CA ARG A 197 -84.19 18.30 -6.06
C ARG A 197 -83.50 19.63 -6.33
N PHE A 198 -83.94 20.33 -7.37
CA PHE A 198 -83.47 21.66 -7.74
C PHE A 198 -84.58 22.69 -7.49
N SER A 199 -85.19 22.64 -6.31
CA SER A 199 -86.38 23.44 -6.04
C SER A 199 -86.05 24.92 -5.92
N THR A 200 -84.89 25.29 -5.35
CA THR A 200 -84.55 26.72 -5.19
C THR A 200 -84.17 27.40 -6.51
N ILE A 201 -83.30 26.80 -7.32
CA ILE A 201 -82.89 27.39 -8.62
C ILE A 201 -84.06 27.51 -9.60
N VAL A 202 -85.00 26.56 -9.59
CA VAL A 202 -86.21 26.64 -10.43
C VAL A 202 -87.14 27.76 -9.96
N VAL A 203 -87.23 28.00 -8.67
CA VAL A 203 -88.02 29.11 -8.11
C VAL A 203 -87.39 30.47 -8.42
N GLU A 204 -86.07 30.58 -8.35
CA GLU A 204 -85.34 31.85 -8.54
C GLU A 204 -85.11 32.24 -10.01
N GLU A 205 -84.82 31.27 -10.87
CA GLU A 205 -84.33 31.48 -12.24
C GLU A 205 -85.21 30.77 -13.30
N GLY A 206 -86.23 30.02 -12.89
CA GLY A 206 -87.08 29.23 -13.77
C GLY A 206 -86.41 27.97 -14.33
N HIS A 207 -87.19 27.17 -15.07
CA HIS A 207 -86.70 25.95 -15.71
C HIS A 207 -85.62 26.21 -16.78
N GLU A 208 -85.67 27.38 -17.43
CA GLU A 208 -84.66 27.80 -18.40
C GLU A 208 -83.30 28.06 -17.73
N GLY A 209 -83.30 28.74 -16.57
CA GLY A 209 -82.09 28.97 -15.77
C GLY A 209 -81.44 27.68 -15.28
N LEU A 210 -82.24 26.71 -14.81
CA LEU A 210 -81.74 25.38 -14.44
C LEU A 210 -81.11 24.66 -15.64
N THR A 211 -81.74 24.72 -16.81
CA THR A 211 -81.24 24.05 -18.03
C THR A 211 -79.91 24.64 -18.48
N GLN A 212 -79.77 25.97 -18.47
CA GLN A 212 -78.53 26.66 -18.78
C GLN A 212 -77.41 26.32 -17.78
N PHE A 213 -77.73 26.29 -16.48
CA PHE A 213 -76.78 25.89 -15.44
C PHE A 213 -76.23 24.48 -15.67
N LEU A 214 -77.12 23.50 -15.90
CA LEU A 214 -76.73 22.11 -16.15
C LEU A 214 -75.92 21.97 -17.44
N MET A 215 -76.28 22.68 -18.51
CA MET A 215 -75.52 22.67 -19.77
C MET A 215 -74.10 23.20 -19.57
N ASN A 216 -73.95 24.32 -18.84
CA ASN A 216 -72.65 24.89 -18.53
C ASN A 216 -71.79 23.94 -17.67
N GLU A 217 -72.39 23.25 -16.70
CA GLU A 217 -71.69 22.26 -15.88
C GLU A 217 -71.24 21.06 -16.73
N VAL A 218 -72.05 20.59 -17.68
CA VAL A 218 -71.66 19.53 -18.64
C VAL A 218 -70.49 19.98 -19.53
N ILE A 219 -70.53 21.19 -20.06
CA ILE A 219 -69.42 21.75 -20.87
C ILE A 219 -68.14 21.84 -20.04
N LYS A 220 -68.23 22.33 -18.80
CA LYS A 220 -67.10 22.43 -17.86
C LYS A 220 -66.49 21.05 -17.58
N LEU A 221 -67.31 20.04 -17.31
CA LEU A 221 -66.85 18.66 -17.10
C LEU A 221 -66.18 18.08 -18.36
N GLN A 222 -66.73 18.35 -19.55
CA GLN A 222 -66.14 17.91 -20.81
C GLN A 222 -64.77 18.56 -21.08
N GLN A 223 -64.62 19.85 -20.81
CA GLN A 223 -63.34 20.55 -20.93
C GLN A 223 -62.31 20.02 -19.93
N GLN A 224 -62.72 19.77 -18.68
CA GLN A 224 -61.85 19.16 -17.68
C GLN A 224 -61.40 17.75 -18.06
N ALA A 225 -62.29 16.94 -18.65
CA ALA A 225 -61.94 15.61 -19.17
C ALA A 225 -60.89 15.71 -20.27
N LYS A 226 -61.08 16.60 -21.26
CA LYS A 226 -60.11 16.85 -22.33
C LYS A 226 -58.75 17.33 -21.79
N ALA A 227 -58.75 18.24 -20.82
CA ALA A 227 -57.51 18.73 -20.20
C ALA A 227 -56.76 17.59 -19.48
N LYS A 228 -57.47 16.74 -18.75
CA LYS A 228 -56.89 15.55 -18.09
C LYS A 228 -56.36 14.53 -19.11
N ASP A 229 -57.05 14.34 -20.24
CA ASP A 229 -56.57 13.46 -21.30
C ASP A 229 -55.26 13.95 -21.93
N VAL A 230 -55.15 15.25 -22.21
CA VAL A 230 -53.90 15.86 -22.72
C VAL A 230 -52.78 15.70 -21.70
N GLN A 231 -53.06 15.98 -20.42
CA GLN A 231 -52.09 15.80 -19.34
C GLN A 231 -51.63 14.32 -19.23
N ARG A 232 -52.56 13.36 -19.35
CA ARG A 232 -52.23 11.92 -19.35
C ARG A 232 -51.29 11.57 -20.50
N VAL A 233 -51.56 12.08 -21.71
CA VAL A 233 -50.72 11.82 -22.89
C VAL A 233 -49.32 12.41 -22.71
N ASP A 234 -49.20 13.63 -22.20
CA ASP A 234 -47.90 14.27 -21.91
C ASP A 234 -47.09 13.47 -20.88
N ILE A 235 -47.73 13.04 -19.77
CA ILE A 235 -47.08 12.21 -18.75
C ILE A 235 -46.62 10.86 -19.34
N LEU A 236 -47.43 10.22 -20.19
CA LEU A 236 -47.05 8.97 -20.85
C LEU A 236 -45.88 9.17 -21.82
N GLY A 237 -45.81 10.31 -22.50
CA GLY A 237 -44.66 10.69 -23.33
C GLY A 237 -43.37 10.79 -22.51
N LYS A 238 -43.41 11.54 -21.40
CA LYS A 238 -42.28 11.69 -20.47
C LYS A 238 -41.86 10.37 -19.84
N HIS A 239 -42.82 9.49 -19.54
CA HIS A 239 -42.52 8.17 -19.00
C HIS A 239 -41.74 7.32 -20.00
N ARG A 240 -42.16 7.28 -21.27
CA ARG A 240 -41.45 6.55 -22.33
C ARG A 240 -40.01 7.05 -22.53
N THR A 241 -39.80 8.37 -22.53
CA THR A 241 -38.44 8.92 -22.67
C THR A 241 -37.55 8.54 -21.49
N LEU A 242 -38.06 8.60 -20.26
CA LEU A 242 -37.32 8.18 -19.06
C LEU A 242 -37.03 6.68 -19.07
N GLU A 243 -37.95 5.84 -19.54
CA GLU A 243 -37.70 4.41 -19.71
C GLU A 243 -36.59 4.11 -20.70
N ASP A 244 -36.55 4.83 -21.83
CA ASP A 244 -35.49 4.68 -22.84
C ASP A 244 -34.13 5.11 -22.28
N GLU A 245 -34.07 6.21 -21.53
CA GLU A 245 -32.86 6.65 -20.82
C GLU A 245 -32.40 5.61 -19.78
N HIS A 246 -33.34 5.07 -19.00
CA HIS A 246 -33.04 4.04 -18.02
C HIS A 246 -32.52 2.74 -18.69
N ARG A 247 -33.06 2.36 -19.85
CA ARG A 247 -32.54 1.24 -20.65
C ARG A 247 -31.11 1.51 -21.13
N LYS A 248 -30.81 2.72 -21.63
CA LYS A 248 -29.45 3.11 -22.05
C LYS A 248 -28.46 3.07 -20.88
N LEU A 249 -28.82 3.64 -19.73
CA LEU A 249 -27.99 3.63 -18.54
C LEU A 249 -27.74 2.20 -18.03
N ARG A 250 -28.74 1.33 -18.09
CA ARG A 250 -28.58 -0.09 -17.71
C ARG A 250 -27.55 -0.79 -18.59
N LEU A 251 -27.57 -0.57 -19.90
CA LEU A 251 -26.59 -1.16 -20.82
C LEU A 251 -25.17 -0.61 -20.57
N ALA A 252 -25.02 0.71 -20.43
CA ALA A 252 -23.73 1.33 -20.12
C ALA A 252 -23.14 0.81 -18.79
N ASN A 253 -23.98 0.55 -17.79
CA ASN A 253 -23.54 -0.01 -16.52
C ASN A 253 -23.06 -1.47 -16.66
N GLN A 254 -23.74 -2.28 -17.46
CA GLN A 254 -23.29 -3.65 -17.77
C GLN A 254 -21.93 -3.65 -18.49
N GLU A 255 -21.72 -2.75 -19.45
CA GLU A 255 -20.44 -2.59 -20.14
C GLU A 255 -19.34 -2.17 -19.16
N LEU A 256 -19.63 -1.22 -18.27
CA LEU A 256 -18.69 -0.77 -17.23
C LEU A 256 -18.28 -1.91 -16.30
N LEU A 257 -19.23 -2.72 -15.85
CA LEU A 257 -18.95 -3.90 -15.02
C LEU A 257 -18.05 -4.90 -15.76
N ALA A 258 -18.32 -5.17 -17.05
CA ALA A 258 -17.46 -6.04 -17.86
C ALA A 258 -16.03 -5.47 -18.04
N PHE A 259 -15.88 -4.14 -18.16
CA PHE A 259 -14.56 -3.51 -18.15
C PHE A 259 -13.86 -3.63 -16.79
N GLN A 260 -14.59 -3.46 -15.69
CA GLN A 260 -14.05 -3.58 -14.34
C GLN A 260 -13.57 -5.00 -14.03
N GLU A 261 -14.34 -6.03 -14.43
CA GLU A 261 -13.94 -7.43 -14.29
C GLU A 261 -12.65 -7.74 -15.06
N ARG A 262 -12.56 -7.29 -16.32
CA ARG A 262 -11.34 -7.44 -17.14
C ARG A 262 -10.13 -6.74 -16.51
N TYR A 263 -10.34 -5.53 -15.99
CA TYR A 263 -9.29 -4.80 -15.30
C TYR A 263 -8.80 -5.53 -14.04
N ASN A 264 -9.73 -6.04 -13.22
CA ASN A 264 -9.39 -6.78 -12.01
C ASN A 264 -8.60 -8.05 -12.33
N LYS A 265 -9.01 -8.80 -13.36
CA LYS A 265 -8.28 -9.99 -13.82
C LYS A 265 -6.84 -9.65 -14.23
N MET A 266 -6.64 -8.62 -15.05
CA MET A 266 -5.29 -8.19 -15.43
C MET A 266 -4.47 -7.70 -14.23
N LYS A 267 -5.11 -7.06 -13.25
CA LYS A 267 -4.47 -6.62 -12.01
C LYS A 267 -4.02 -7.81 -11.17
N GLU A 268 -4.84 -8.86 -11.06
CA GLU A 268 -4.51 -10.10 -10.36
C GLU A 268 -3.36 -10.84 -11.04
N GLU A 269 -3.37 -10.95 -12.38
CA GLU A 269 -2.27 -11.53 -13.15
C GLU A 269 -0.97 -10.75 -12.93
N ARG A 270 -1.03 -9.41 -12.95
CA ARG A 270 0.13 -8.56 -12.66
C ARG A 270 0.64 -8.77 -11.23
N ASN A 271 -0.24 -8.88 -10.24
CA ASN A 271 0.15 -9.15 -8.86
C ASN A 271 0.81 -10.53 -8.74
N HIS A 272 0.22 -11.55 -9.36
CA HIS A 272 0.77 -12.90 -9.37
C HIS A 272 2.19 -12.93 -9.98
N ILE A 273 2.39 -12.30 -11.14
CA ILE A 273 3.72 -12.19 -11.78
C ILE A 273 4.71 -11.44 -10.86
N ASN A 274 4.26 -10.40 -10.15
CA ASN A 274 5.11 -9.67 -9.22
C ASN A 274 5.52 -10.50 -8.00
N ASP A 275 4.63 -11.36 -7.51
CA ASP A 275 4.92 -12.28 -6.41
C ASP A 275 5.92 -13.36 -6.84
N GLU A 276 5.74 -13.93 -8.04
CA GLU A 276 6.71 -14.87 -8.62
C GLU A 276 8.08 -14.20 -8.87
N LEU A 277 8.10 -12.95 -9.33
CA LEU A 277 9.34 -12.19 -9.48
C LEU A 277 10.04 -11.96 -8.14
N SER A 278 9.30 -11.70 -7.07
CA SER A 278 9.87 -11.56 -5.72
C SER A 278 10.49 -12.87 -5.24
N LYS A 279 9.79 -14.01 -5.42
CA LYS A 279 10.35 -15.34 -5.09
C LYS A 279 11.65 -15.63 -5.82
N VAL A 280 11.68 -15.38 -7.14
CA VAL A 280 12.90 -15.61 -7.95
C VAL A 280 14.04 -14.69 -7.51
N LYS A 281 13.76 -13.45 -7.10
CA LYS A 281 14.78 -12.56 -6.53
C LYS A 281 15.33 -13.13 -5.21
N ASP A 282 14.46 -13.56 -4.31
CA ASP A 282 14.86 -14.14 -3.03
C ASP A 282 15.71 -15.40 -3.22
N ASP A 283 15.30 -16.29 -4.13
CA ASP A 283 16.07 -17.48 -4.49
C ASP A 283 17.45 -17.13 -5.09
N ASN A 284 17.51 -16.11 -5.94
CA ASN A 284 18.78 -15.62 -6.50
C ASN A 284 19.69 -15.03 -5.41
N TYR A 285 19.14 -14.28 -4.45
CA TYR A 285 19.91 -13.79 -3.30
C TYR A 285 20.42 -14.95 -2.44
N ASN A 286 19.59 -15.96 -2.17
CA ASN A 286 19.99 -17.16 -1.43
C ASN A 286 21.12 -17.92 -2.14
N LEU A 287 21.03 -18.07 -3.47
CA LEU A 287 22.09 -18.68 -4.28
C LEU A 287 23.38 -17.87 -4.23
N ALA A 288 23.30 -16.54 -4.38
CA ALA A 288 24.46 -15.66 -4.28
C ALA A 288 25.13 -15.75 -2.90
N MET A 289 24.36 -15.78 -1.82
CA MET A 289 24.87 -15.99 -0.47
C MET A 289 25.57 -17.35 -0.32
N ARG A 290 24.96 -18.42 -0.85
CA ARG A 290 25.55 -19.77 -0.79
C ARG A 290 26.83 -19.87 -1.61
N LEU A 291 26.89 -19.23 -2.78
CA LEU A 291 28.11 -19.15 -3.58
C LEU A 291 29.23 -18.38 -2.87
N ALA A 292 28.89 -17.29 -2.18
CA ALA A 292 29.86 -16.55 -1.37
C ALA A 292 30.43 -17.41 -0.23
N GLN A 293 29.56 -18.13 0.49
CA GLN A 293 29.96 -19.07 1.56
C GLN A 293 30.88 -20.18 1.03
N LEU A 294 30.49 -20.85 -0.05
CA LEU A 294 31.31 -21.91 -0.66
C LEU A 294 32.65 -21.37 -1.19
N SER A 295 32.70 -20.13 -1.67
CA SER A 295 33.95 -19.47 -2.08
C SER A 295 34.87 -19.23 -0.88
N GLU A 296 34.31 -18.80 0.24
CA GLU A 296 35.07 -18.62 1.49
C GLU A 296 35.60 -19.96 2.03
N GLU A 297 34.76 -21.00 2.06
CA GLU A 297 35.17 -22.37 2.43
C GLU A 297 36.28 -22.90 1.51
N LYS A 298 36.16 -22.69 0.19
CA LYS A 298 37.20 -23.04 -0.77
C LYS A 298 38.51 -22.31 -0.45
N ASN A 299 38.45 -21.01 -0.19
CA ASN A 299 39.64 -20.22 0.14
C ASN A 299 40.29 -20.71 1.44
N MET A 300 39.50 -21.04 2.47
CA MET A 300 40.00 -21.64 3.71
C MET A 300 40.69 -22.99 3.45
N ALA A 301 40.09 -23.86 2.63
CA ALA A 301 40.69 -25.14 2.26
C ALA A 301 42.00 -24.96 1.47
N VAL A 302 42.06 -23.99 0.56
CA VAL A 302 43.27 -23.64 -0.21
C VAL A 302 44.37 -23.13 0.71
N MET A 303 44.07 -22.22 1.64
CA MET A 303 45.03 -21.73 2.63
C MET A 303 45.59 -22.89 3.47
N ARG A 304 44.71 -23.75 3.99
CA ARG A 304 45.13 -24.94 4.74
C ARG A 304 45.99 -25.90 3.92
N SER A 305 45.66 -26.09 2.64
CA SER A 305 46.49 -26.90 1.73
C SER A 305 47.87 -26.28 1.50
N ARG A 306 47.96 -24.94 1.43
CA ARG A 306 49.23 -24.23 1.29
C ARG A 306 50.09 -24.37 2.54
N ASP A 307 49.49 -24.26 3.73
CA ASP A 307 50.18 -24.42 5.01
C ASP A 307 50.75 -25.84 5.15
N LEU A 308 49.94 -26.87 4.85
CA LEU A 308 50.40 -28.26 4.85
C LEU A 308 51.52 -28.52 3.83
N GLN A 309 51.46 -27.87 2.66
CA GLN A 309 52.53 -27.96 1.66
C GLN A 309 53.84 -27.36 2.19
N LEU A 310 53.78 -26.23 2.90
CA LEU A 310 54.93 -25.61 3.53
C LEU A 310 55.53 -26.51 4.62
N GLU A 311 54.69 -27.17 5.43
CA GLU A 311 55.14 -28.13 6.43
C GLU A 311 55.83 -29.35 5.78
N ILE A 312 55.26 -29.89 4.69
CA ILE A 312 55.88 -30.97 3.92
C ILE A 312 57.26 -30.54 3.40
N ASP A 313 57.38 -29.34 2.85
CA ASP A 313 58.65 -28.85 2.29
C ASP A 313 59.70 -28.62 3.39
N GLN A 314 59.30 -28.14 4.57
CA GLN A 314 60.16 -28.06 5.75
C GLN A 314 60.63 -29.44 6.21
N LEU A 315 59.71 -30.41 6.30
CA LEU A 315 60.05 -31.79 6.69
C LEU A 315 60.99 -32.45 5.67
N LYS A 316 60.78 -32.24 4.37
CA LYS A 316 61.70 -32.72 3.31
C LYS A 316 63.09 -32.10 3.45
N HIS A 317 63.17 -30.79 3.71
CA HIS A 317 64.45 -30.12 3.93
C HIS A 317 65.19 -30.69 5.14
N ASN A 318 64.47 -30.87 6.26
CA ASN A 318 65.01 -31.48 7.47
C ASN A 318 65.46 -32.94 7.24
N LEU A 319 64.67 -33.72 6.51
CA LEU A 319 65.01 -35.10 6.14
C LEU A 319 66.31 -35.14 5.31
N ASN A 320 66.39 -34.33 4.24
CA ASN A 320 67.58 -34.25 3.40
C ASN A 320 68.82 -33.84 4.21
N LYS A 321 68.66 -32.87 5.13
CA LYS A 321 69.75 -32.46 6.02
C LYS A 321 70.27 -33.63 6.86
N VAL A 322 69.37 -34.35 7.53
CA VAL A 322 69.74 -35.52 8.35
C VAL A 322 70.30 -36.65 7.49
N GLU A 323 69.79 -36.86 6.29
CA GLU A 323 70.31 -37.85 5.34
C GLU A 323 71.75 -37.52 4.90
N GLU A 324 72.05 -36.25 4.60
CA GLU A 324 73.42 -35.82 4.27
C GLU A 324 74.35 -35.93 5.48
N GLU A 325 73.91 -35.52 6.67
CA GLU A 325 74.65 -35.74 7.92
C GLU A 325 74.96 -37.24 8.11
N CYS A 326 73.99 -38.13 7.91
CA CYS A 326 74.19 -39.58 7.98
C CYS A 326 75.15 -40.10 6.90
N LYS A 327 75.08 -39.61 5.66
CA LYS A 327 76.03 -39.96 4.59
C LYS A 327 77.45 -39.52 4.94
N MET A 328 77.60 -38.33 5.50
CA MET A 328 78.90 -37.80 5.93
C MET A 328 79.45 -38.61 7.10
N GLU A 329 78.63 -38.96 8.08
CA GLU A 329 79.01 -39.83 9.20
C GLU A 329 79.44 -41.22 8.71
N ARG A 330 78.72 -41.80 7.73
CA ARG A 330 79.11 -43.05 7.08
C ARG A 330 80.43 -42.93 6.33
N LYS A 331 80.66 -41.83 5.60
CA LYS A 331 81.95 -41.58 4.92
C LYS A 331 83.10 -41.42 5.91
N GLN A 332 82.88 -40.69 7.01
CA GLN A 332 83.85 -40.55 8.09
C GLN A 332 84.14 -41.90 8.75
N SER A 333 83.10 -42.67 9.07
CA SER A 333 83.23 -44.04 9.60
C SER A 333 83.98 -44.97 8.65
N LEU A 334 83.70 -44.91 7.35
CA LEU A 334 84.42 -45.66 6.32
C LEU A 334 85.89 -45.24 6.22
N LYS A 335 86.17 -43.93 6.26
CA LYS A 335 87.55 -43.41 6.26
C LYS A 335 88.31 -43.91 7.48
N LEU A 336 87.74 -43.78 8.68
CA LEU A 336 88.33 -44.31 9.91
C LEU A 336 88.58 -45.82 9.84
N LYS A 337 87.62 -46.60 9.30
CA LYS A 337 87.80 -48.03 9.09
C LYS A 337 88.96 -48.35 8.13
N ASN A 338 89.07 -47.61 7.03
CA ASN A 338 90.14 -47.78 6.04
C ASN A 338 91.51 -47.35 6.60
N ASP A 339 91.55 -46.28 7.39
CA ASP A 339 92.76 -45.84 8.11
C ASP A 339 93.20 -46.88 9.16
N ILE A 340 92.26 -47.59 9.79
CA ILE A 340 92.54 -48.73 10.67
C ILE A 340 93.07 -49.94 9.89
N GLU A 341 92.48 -50.27 8.73
CA GLU A 341 92.91 -51.40 7.88
C GLU A 341 94.27 -51.16 7.21
N ASN A 342 94.56 -49.93 6.77
CA ASN A 342 95.83 -49.52 6.15
C ASN A 342 96.90 -49.13 7.17
N ARG A 343 96.60 -49.25 8.46
CA ARG A 343 97.59 -49.03 9.52
C ARG A 343 98.75 -50.01 9.31
N PRO A 344 100.02 -49.55 9.31
CA PRO A 344 101.16 -50.47 9.25
C PRO A 344 101.00 -51.50 10.35
N ARG A 345 101.07 -52.79 9.99
CA ARG A 345 100.84 -53.88 10.93
C ARG A 345 101.78 -53.68 12.11
N LYS A 346 101.34 -53.98 13.34
CA LYS A 346 102.17 -53.86 14.55
C LYS A 346 103.56 -54.48 14.36
N GLU A 347 103.64 -55.58 13.61
CA GLU A 347 104.88 -56.25 13.22
C GLU A 347 105.82 -55.36 12.39
N GLN A 348 105.32 -54.65 11.37
CA GLN A 348 106.10 -53.74 10.54
C GLN A 348 106.60 -52.51 11.32
N ILE A 349 105.80 -52.02 12.29
CA ILE A 349 106.22 -50.93 13.18
C ILE A 349 107.36 -51.39 14.08
N ILE A 350 107.25 -52.59 14.68
CA ILE A 350 108.31 -53.18 15.53
C ILE A 350 109.59 -53.43 14.72
N GLU A 351 109.45 -53.83 13.45
CA GLU A 351 110.59 -54.10 12.56
C GLU A 351 111.31 -52.81 12.17
N LEU A 352 110.57 -51.76 11.80
CA LEU A 352 111.12 -50.42 11.59
C LEU A 352 111.72 -49.82 12.85
N GLU A 353 111.12 -50.04 14.03
CA GLU A 353 111.69 -49.62 15.33
C GLU A 353 113.03 -50.31 15.59
N ARG A 354 113.14 -51.62 15.33
CA ARG A 354 114.42 -52.34 15.41
C ARG A 354 115.44 -51.81 14.41
N GLU A 355 115.05 -51.55 13.17
CA GLU A 355 115.92 -50.96 12.16
C GLU A 355 116.38 -49.54 12.56
N ASN A 356 115.49 -48.75 13.17
CA ASN A 356 115.80 -47.41 13.65
C ASN A 356 116.77 -47.45 14.84
N GLU A 357 116.60 -48.39 15.77
CA GLU A 357 117.58 -48.62 16.84
C GLU A 357 118.93 -49.12 16.30
N VAL A 358 118.94 -49.99 15.30
CA VAL A 358 120.18 -50.40 14.62
C VAL A 358 120.84 -49.24 13.90
N LEU A 359 120.06 -48.39 13.21
CA LEU A 359 120.58 -47.20 12.53
C LEU A 359 121.08 -46.16 13.53
N LYS A 360 120.39 -45.95 14.67
CA LYS A 360 120.88 -45.11 15.76
C LYS A 360 122.18 -45.66 16.33
N MET A 361 122.28 -46.96 16.58
CA MET A 361 123.53 -47.57 17.03
C MET A 361 124.64 -47.38 15.99
N LYS A 362 124.36 -47.57 14.69
CA LYS A 362 125.34 -47.32 13.62
C LYS A 362 125.72 -45.84 13.50
N VAL A 363 124.79 -44.90 13.67
CA VAL A 363 125.06 -43.46 13.68
C VAL A 363 125.90 -43.09 14.91
N GLN A 364 125.58 -43.65 16.07
CA GLN A 364 126.32 -43.44 17.30
C GLN A 364 127.72 -44.08 17.23
N GLU A 365 127.85 -45.22 16.55
CA GLU A 365 129.12 -45.92 16.27
C GLU A 365 129.96 -45.13 15.26
N LEU A 366 129.36 -44.61 14.18
CA LEU A 366 130.00 -43.71 13.22
C LEU A 366 130.37 -42.34 13.84
N GLN A 367 129.56 -41.82 14.77
CA GLN A 367 129.85 -40.61 15.56
C GLN A 367 130.93 -40.86 16.61
N SER A 368 131.11 -42.09 17.09
CA SER A 368 132.15 -42.45 18.05
C SER A 368 133.51 -42.76 17.42
N ILE A 369 133.57 -42.99 16.11
CA ILE A 369 134.79 -43.38 15.37
C ILE A 369 135.43 -42.18 14.64
N ILE A 370 134.82 -40.99 14.66
CA ILE A 370 135.38 -39.80 14.00
C ILE A 370 135.34 -38.56 14.92
N GLN A 371 136.50 -38.26 15.52
CA GLN A 371 137.05 -36.90 15.62
C GLN A 371 138.49 -36.98 15.07
N PRO A 372 139.03 -35.97 14.34
CA PRO A 372 138.85 -34.54 14.62
C PRO A 372 138.69 -33.62 13.38
N GLY A 373 138.27 -32.38 13.64
CA GLY A 373 138.90 -31.21 13.02
C GLY A 373 138.10 -30.44 11.96
N LYS A 374 137.96 -29.14 12.24
CA LYS A 374 137.96 -28.00 11.31
C LYS A 374 136.86 -27.96 10.23
N GLN A 375 135.98 -26.97 10.34
CA GLN A 375 136.11 -25.70 9.61
C GLN A 375 134.91 -24.80 9.90
N GLY A 376 135.19 -23.60 10.37
CA GLY A 376 134.21 -22.51 10.33
C GLY A 376 134.08 -21.97 8.92
N LEU A 377 132.94 -21.30 8.70
CA LEU A 377 132.65 -20.13 7.87
C LEU A 377 131.13 -20.10 7.63
N PRO A 378 130.47 -18.96 7.35
CA PRO A 378 130.86 -17.56 7.58
C PRO A 378 129.70 -16.67 8.12
N ASP A 379 130.02 -15.42 8.45
CA ASP A 379 129.11 -14.29 8.78
C ASP A 379 128.02 -13.96 7.73
N SER A 380 127.91 -14.73 6.64
CA SER A 380 126.88 -14.57 5.60
C SER A 380 125.57 -15.31 5.91
N GLU A 381 125.59 -16.40 6.68
CA GLU A 381 124.37 -17.13 7.05
C GLU A 381 123.63 -16.43 8.20
N LYS A 382 124.34 -15.70 9.07
CA LYS A 382 123.74 -14.89 10.13
C LYS A 382 122.96 -13.69 9.56
N ALA A 383 123.46 -13.05 8.51
CA ALA A 383 122.74 -12.01 7.80
C ALA A 383 121.47 -12.52 7.10
N ILE A 384 121.50 -13.75 6.56
CA ILE A 384 120.32 -14.37 5.93
C ILE A 384 119.29 -14.77 7.00
N VAL A 385 119.73 -15.30 8.14
CA VAL A 385 118.83 -15.60 9.27
C VAL A 385 118.22 -14.31 9.84
N ASP A 386 119.00 -13.24 9.99
CA ASP A 386 118.49 -11.94 10.48
C ASP A 386 117.50 -11.30 9.49
N ILE A 387 117.73 -11.41 8.16
CA ILE A 387 116.77 -10.96 7.13
C ILE A 387 115.49 -11.80 7.19
N LEU A 388 115.60 -13.13 7.27
CA LEU A 388 114.43 -14.01 7.35
C LEU A 388 113.65 -13.80 8.66
N GLU A 389 114.33 -13.44 9.75
CA GLU A 389 113.70 -13.13 11.02
C GLU A 389 113.04 -11.73 11.00
N HIS A 390 113.60 -10.77 10.27
CA HIS A 390 112.97 -9.48 10.01
C HIS A 390 111.74 -9.60 9.11
N ASP A 391 111.83 -10.32 7.98
CA ASP A 391 110.69 -10.58 7.09
C ASP A 391 109.56 -11.32 7.82
N ARG A 392 109.91 -12.23 8.74
CA ARG A 392 108.93 -12.91 9.61
C ARG A 392 108.26 -11.94 10.58
N MET A 393 108.99 -10.98 11.14
CA MET A 393 108.45 -9.95 12.03
C MET A 393 107.55 -8.97 11.27
N GLU A 394 107.97 -8.48 10.11
CA GLU A 394 107.17 -7.59 9.25
C GLU A 394 105.87 -8.27 8.81
N ALA A 395 105.93 -9.54 8.39
CA ALA A 395 104.73 -10.31 8.05
C ALA A 395 103.77 -10.54 9.23
N LEU A 396 104.29 -10.59 10.47
CA LEU A 396 103.46 -10.69 11.67
C LEU A 396 102.81 -9.35 12.04
N GLU A 397 103.53 -8.23 11.90
CA GLU A 397 103.01 -6.89 12.10
C GLU A 397 101.92 -6.53 11.06
N ASP A 398 102.15 -6.80 9.78
CA ASP A 398 101.17 -6.63 8.71
C ASP A 398 99.89 -7.43 8.98
N ARG A 399 100.04 -8.67 9.46
CA ARG A 399 98.90 -9.53 9.81
C ARG A 399 98.15 -8.98 11.02
N GLN A 400 98.85 -8.42 12.00
CA GLN A 400 98.24 -7.78 13.17
C GLN A 400 97.49 -6.50 12.78
N ASP A 401 98.03 -5.70 11.86
CA ASP A 401 97.39 -4.51 11.33
C ASP A 401 96.13 -4.83 10.51
N LEU A 402 96.15 -5.90 9.72
CA LEU A 402 94.96 -6.41 9.04
C LEU A 402 93.87 -6.87 10.02
N VAL A 403 94.26 -7.53 11.12
CA VAL A 403 93.33 -7.93 12.18
C VAL A 403 92.73 -6.70 12.87
N ASN A 404 93.54 -5.69 13.17
CA ASN A 404 93.08 -4.43 13.77
C ASN A 404 92.11 -3.67 12.82
N LYS A 405 92.41 -3.61 11.52
CA LYS A 405 91.49 -3.03 10.50
C LYS A 405 90.18 -3.81 10.41
N LEU A 406 90.22 -5.14 10.41
CA LEU A 406 89.02 -5.97 10.41
C LEU A 406 88.16 -5.75 11.65
N TYR A 407 88.79 -5.58 12.82
CA TYR A 407 88.09 -5.28 14.05
C TYR A 407 87.38 -3.91 13.98
N ASN A 408 88.08 -2.87 13.52
CA ASN A 408 87.51 -1.52 13.37
C ASN A 408 86.37 -1.48 12.35
N LEU A 409 86.52 -2.15 11.20
CA LEU A 409 85.45 -2.26 10.21
C LEU A 409 84.23 -3.01 10.75
N ARG A 410 84.43 -4.04 11.60
CA ARG A 410 83.33 -4.73 12.28
C ARG A 410 82.64 -3.86 13.34
N GLU A 411 83.37 -2.99 14.06
CA GLU A 411 82.76 -1.95 14.90
C GLU A 411 81.91 -1.00 14.05
N GLU A 412 82.48 -0.47 12.97
CA GLU A 412 81.79 0.51 12.12
C GLU A 412 80.52 -0.08 11.50
N VAL A 413 80.58 -1.33 11.01
CA VAL A 413 79.38 -2.04 10.54
C VAL A 413 78.37 -2.16 11.66
N ARG A 414 78.77 -2.57 12.87
CA ARG A 414 77.85 -2.69 14.02
C ARG A 414 77.23 -1.35 14.41
N GLN A 415 78.01 -0.26 14.41
CA GLN A 415 77.51 1.08 14.67
C GLN A 415 76.55 1.57 13.57
N THR A 416 76.81 1.24 12.29
CA THR A 416 75.87 1.56 11.20
C THR A 416 74.59 0.73 11.27
N GLU A 417 74.66 -0.52 11.72
CA GLU A 417 73.48 -1.35 12.00
C GLU A 417 72.66 -0.79 13.18
N GLU A 418 73.30 -0.41 14.29
CA GLU A 418 72.63 0.19 15.46
C GLU A 418 71.97 1.56 15.15
N LEU A 419 72.48 2.30 14.17
CA LEU A 419 71.88 3.55 13.69
C LEU A 419 70.73 3.33 12.69
N ARG A 420 70.63 2.14 12.08
CA ARG A 420 69.56 1.78 11.14
C ARG A 420 68.32 1.22 11.87
N ASP A 421 68.51 0.63 13.05
CA ASP A 421 67.45 0.11 13.91
C ASP A 421 66.83 1.17 14.86
N LYS A 422 67.23 2.44 14.73
CA LYS A 422 66.55 3.62 15.29
C LYS A 422 65.85 4.40 14.19
#